data_AF-A0A496Z1P3-F1
#
_entry.id   AF-A0A496Z1P3-F1
#
_cell.length_a   1.000
_cell.length_b   1.000
_cell.length_c   1.000
_cell.angle_alpha   90.00
_cell.angle_beta   90.00
_cell.angle_gamma   90.00
#
_symmetry.space_group_name_H-M   'P 1'
#
loop_
_entity.id
_entity.type
_entity.pdbx_description
1 polymer ?
#
loop_
_entity_poly.entity_id
_entity_poly.type
_entity_poly.pdbx_seq_one_letter_code
_entity_poly.pdbx_strand_id
1 'polypeptide(L)' 'MEGLMFNIQHRINPLHVHCRLVERGINKPVSMRICRLYEAFVFSWLNWFIILVILICQTRK' A
#
# COMPACT_ATOMS: atom_id res chain seq x y z
N MET A 1 16.50 -17.65 3.58
CA MET A 1 16.36 -16.18 3.63
C MET A 1 14.92 -15.78 3.24
N GLU A 2 13.91 -16.57 3.64
CA GLU A 2 12.52 -16.43 3.16
C GLU A 2 11.59 -15.83 4.22
N GLY A 3 11.94 -15.96 5.51
CA GLY A 3 11.15 -15.42 6.61
C GLY A 3 11.14 -13.90 6.71
N LEU A 4 12.17 -13.21 6.19
CA LEU A 4 12.25 -11.75 6.25
C LEU A 4 11.21 -11.09 5.34
N MET A 5 11.09 -11.57 4.10
CA MET A 5 10.10 -11.08 3.13
C MET A 5 8.67 -11.28 3.63
N PHE A 6 8.38 -12.46 4.18
CA PHE A 6 7.06 -12.75 4.75
C PHE A 6 6.76 -11.84 5.94
N ASN A 7 7.73 -11.59 6.80
CA ASN A 7 7.57 -10.70 7.96
C ASN A 7 7.39 -9.23 7.54
N ILE A 8 8.06 -8.79 6.49
CA ILE A 8 7.91 -7.44 5.92
C ILE A 8 6.52 -7.31 5.27
N GLN A 9 6.10 -8.27 4.45
CA GLN A 9 4.77 -8.28 3.82
C GLN A 9 3.66 -8.32 4.88
N HIS A 10 3.82 -9.12 5.93
CA HIS A 10 2.87 -9.20 7.03
C HIS A 10 2.79 -7.88 7.81
N ARG A 11 3.91 -7.17 8.00
CA ARG A 11 3.94 -5.86 8.67
C ARG A 11 3.39 -4.71 7.83
N ILE A 12 3.55 -4.79 6.52
CA ILE A 12 3.12 -3.76 5.57
C ILE A 12 1.68 -3.99 5.09
N ASN A 13 1.12 -5.18 5.33
CA ASN A 13 -0.28 -5.45 5.04
C ASN A 13 -1.19 -4.43 5.75
N PRO A 14 -2.04 -3.67 5.03
CA PRO A 14 -2.88 -2.62 5.60
C PRO A 14 -3.74 -3.10 6.77
N LEU A 15 -4.13 -4.38 6.79
CA LEU A 15 -4.85 -4.98 7.91
C LEU A 15 -4.01 -4.99 9.21
N HIS A 16 -2.74 -5.37 9.12
CA HIS A 16 -1.84 -5.39 10.28
C HIS A 16 -1.38 -4.00 10.70
N VAL A 17 -1.21 -3.08 9.74
CA VAL A 17 -0.99 -1.66 10.02
C VAL A 17 -2.17 -1.11 10.82
N HIS A 18 -3.41 -1.40 10.40
CA HIS A 18 -4.61 -1.00 11.12
C HIS A 18 -4.64 -1.53 12.56
N CYS A 19 -4.46 -2.84 12.73
CA CYS A 19 -4.44 -3.49 14.04
C CYS A 19 -3.36 -2.88 14.94
N ARG A 20 -2.14 -2.70 14.44
CA ARG A 20 -1.02 -2.12 15.22
C ARG A 20 -1.23 -0.67 15.62
N LEU A 21 -1.87 0.13 14.77
CA LEU A 21 -2.20 1.51 15.09
C LEU A 21 -3.23 1.55 16.22
N VAL A 22 -4.26 0.70 16.16
CA VAL A 22 -5.27 0.58 17.21
C VAL A 22 -4.67 0.03 18.51
N GLU A 23 -3.82 -1.00 18.45
CA GLU A 23 -3.10 -1.53 19.62
C GLU A 23 -2.17 -0.50 20.27
N ARG A 24 -1.63 0.45 19.50
CA ARG A 24 -0.87 1.59 20.02
C ARG A 24 -1.74 2.70 20.62
N GLY A 25 -3.06 2.51 20.69
CA GLY A 25 -4.00 3.48 21.23
C GLY A 25 -4.40 4.58 20.25
N ILE A 26 -4.09 4.44 18.95
CA ILE A 26 -4.61 5.37 17.94
C ILE A 26 -6.08 5.08 17.69
N ASN A 27 -6.89 6.12 17.80
CA ASN A 27 -8.32 6.06 17.55
C ASN A 27 -8.63 5.36 16.22
N LYS A 28 -9.52 4.37 16.28
CA LYS A 28 -10.04 3.58 15.15
C LYS A 28 -10.34 4.40 13.87
N PRO A 29 -10.98 5.60 13.93
CA PRO A 29 -11.20 6.42 12.73
C PRO A 29 -9.91 6.96 12.09
N VAL A 30 -8.89 7.27 12.89
CA VAL A 30 -7.58 7.73 12.40
C VAL A 30 -6.86 6.57 11.72
N SER A 31 -6.88 5.39 12.33
CA SER A 31 -6.31 4.18 11.75
C SER A 31 -6.96 3.83 10.39
N MET A 32 -8.29 3.95 10.27
CA MET A 32 -9.00 3.77 9.00
C MET A 32 -8.62 4.81 7.94
N ARG A 33 -8.42 6.08 8.33
CA ARG A 33 -7.96 7.12 7.39
C ARG A 33 -6.57 6.80 6.85
N ILE A 34 -5.67 6.29 7.69
CA ILE A 34 -4.33 5.88 7.28
C ILE A 34 -4.40 4.72 6.28
N CYS A 35 -5.23 3.71 6.52
CA CYS A 35 -5.42 2.62 5.55
C CYS A 35 -5.97 3.12 4.21
N ARG A 36 -6.98 4.00 4.23
CA ARG A 36 -7.52 4.58 2.99
C ARG A 36 -6.50 5.42 2.24
N LEU A 37 -5.69 6.21 2.95
CA LEU A 37 -4.62 7.00 2.32
C LEU A 37 -3.56 6.09 1.71
N TYR A 38 -3.20 5.01 2.41
CA TYR A 38 -2.27 4.01 1.91
C TYR A 38 -2.81 3.35 0.63
N GLU A 39 -4.07 2.89 0.63
CA GLU A 39 -4.71 2.33 -0.56
C GLU A 39 -4.77 3.33 -1.70
N ALA A 40 -5.21 4.57 -1.45
CA ALA A 40 -5.27 5.62 -2.46
C ALA A 40 -3.90 5.92 -3.06
N PHE A 41 -2.85 5.96 -2.25
CA PHE A 41 -1.48 6.19 -2.71
C PHE A 41 -0.98 5.03 -3.57
N VAL A 42 -1.15 3.79 -3.12
CA VAL A 42 -0.73 2.60 -3.88
C VAL A 42 -1.48 2.49 -5.20
N PHE A 43 -2.81 2.66 -5.19
CA PHE A 43 -3.61 2.62 -6.42
C PHE A 43 -3.28 3.77 -7.36
N SER A 44 -3.08 4.99 -6.85
CA SER A 44 -2.71 6.14 -7.66
C SER A 44 -1.34 5.95 -8.32
N TRP A 45 -0.36 5.46 -7.55
CA TRP A 45 0.97 5.16 -8.05
C TRP A 45 0.95 4.04 -9.09
N LEU A 46 0.23 2.95 -8.82
CA LEU A 46 0.07 1.83 -9.76
C LEU A 46 -0.62 2.28 -11.05
N ASN A 47 -1.68 3.07 -10.96
CA ASN A 47 -2.39 3.59 -12.12
C ASN A 47 -1.47 4.49 -12.96
N TRP A 48 -0.71 5.38 -12.32
CA TRP A 48 0.26 6.23 -13.01
C TRP A 48 1.35 5.40 -13.70
N PHE A 49 1.85 4.35 -13.03
CA PHE A 49 2.83 3.42 -13.60
C PHE A 49 2.25 2.67 -14.80
N ILE A 50 1.02 2.16 -14.72
CA ILE A 50 0.34 1.47 -15.83
C ILE A 50 0.19 2.42 -17.03
N ILE A 51 -0.28 3.65 -16.80
CA ILE A 51 -0.41 4.65 -17.86
C ILE A 51 0.95 4.93 -18.51
N LEU A 52 2.00 5.11 -17.70
CA LEU A 52 3.35 5.34 -18.18
C LEU A 52 3.87 4.16 -19.02
N VAL A 53 3.65 2.91 -18.57
CA VAL A 53 4.01 1.71 -19.33
C VAL A 53 3.24 1.64 -20.65
N ILE A 54 1.94 1.95 -20.66
CA ILE A 54 1.13 1.96 -21.88
C ILE A 54 1.64 3.02 -22.87
N LEU A 55 1.96 4.24 -22.40
CA LEU A 55 2.50 5.31 -23.23
C LEU A 55 3.87 4.94 -23.83
N ILE A 56 4.74 4.31 -23.04
CA ILE A 56 6.02 3.79 -23.52
C ILE A 56 5.78 2.70 -24.59
N CYS A 57 4.88 1.76 -24.34
CA CYS A 57 4.54 0.71 -25.31
C CYS A 57 3.97 1.28 -26.62
N GLN A 58 3.14 2.33 -26.56
CA GLN A 58 2.62 2.99 -27.76
C GLN A 58 3.68 3.79 -28.52
N THR A 59 4.63 4.41 -27.82
CA THR A 59 5.74 5.17 -28.44
C THR A 59 6.73 4.25 -29.16
N ARG A 60 6.80 2.98 -28.75
CA ARG A 60 7.71 1.97 -29.33
C ARG A 60 7.11 1.20 -30.51
N LYS A 61 5.86 1.47 -30.87
CA LYS A 61 5.12 0.82 -31.96
C LYS A 61 5.07 1.72 -33.19
#